data_AF-A0A5B6YJ19-F1
#
_entry.id   AF-A0A5B6YJ19-F1
#
_cell.length_a   1.000
_cell.length_b   1.000
_cell.length_c   1.000
_cell.angle_alpha   90.00
_cell.angle_beta   90.00
_cell.angle_gamma   90.00
#
_symmetry.space_group_name_H-M   'P 1'
#
loop_
_entity.id
_entity.type
_entity.pdbx_description
1 polymer ?
#
loop_
_entity_poly.entity_id
_entity_poly.type
_entity_poly.pdbx_seq_one_letter_code
_entity_poly.pdbx_strand_id
1 'polypeptide(L)'
;VRGRIGGDTVLSDAGEIYAKKLANFVEKRLKNERAASIWTSTLQGSILTATPIVGFPKIQWRALDEINAGVFDGMTYEEIKKNMPEEYESRKKDKLRYRYP
;
A
#
# COMPACT_ATOMS: atom_id res chain seq x y z
N VAL A 1 -9.57 7.72 6.73
CA VAL A 1 -8.32 6.95 6.94
C VAL A 1 -7.77 7.32 8.31
N ARG A 2 -7.49 6.35 9.19
CA ARG A 2 -7.16 6.60 10.62
C ARG A 2 -5.70 7.02 10.87
N GLY A 3 -4.93 7.34 9.83
CA GLY A 3 -3.52 7.75 9.95
C GLY A 3 -2.60 6.68 10.55
N ARG A 4 -3.00 5.40 10.49
CA ARG A 4 -2.27 4.25 11.02
C ARG A 4 -1.30 3.73 9.97
N ILE A 5 -0.11 3.31 10.40
CA ILE A 5 0.91 2.73 9.53
C ILE A 5 0.73 1.22 9.42
N GLY A 6 1.12 0.69 8.26
CA GLY A 6 1.04 -0.73 7.94
C GLY A 6 -0.38 -1.31 7.99
N GLY A 7 -0.49 -2.58 8.37
CA GLY A 7 -1.70 -3.37 8.36
C GLY A 7 -2.11 -3.85 6.97
N ASP A 8 -3.17 -4.67 6.94
CA ASP A 8 -3.75 -5.23 5.73
C ASP A 8 -5.26 -4.95 5.70
N THR A 9 -5.61 -3.69 5.41
CA THR A 9 -7.01 -3.23 5.43
C THR A 9 -7.60 -3.15 4.03
N VAL A 10 -8.91 -3.40 3.95
CA VAL A 10 -9.70 -3.18 2.74
C VAL A 10 -9.74 -1.71 2.30
N LEU A 11 -10.17 -1.48 1.07
CA LEU A 11 -10.38 -0.14 0.55
C LEU A 11 -11.49 0.59 1.31
N SER A 12 -11.31 1.90 1.44
CA SER A 12 -12.41 2.82 1.77
C SER A 12 -13.28 3.10 0.55
N ASP A 13 -14.47 3.66 0.74
CA ASP A 13 -15.37 4.09 -0.35
C ASP A 13 -14.66 4.95 -1.41
N ALA A 14 -13.83 5.91 -0.95
CA ALA A 14 -13.03 6.74 -1.84
C ALA A 14 -11.98 5.92 -2.62
N GLY A 15 -11.40 4.88 -1.98
CA GLY A 15 -10.49 3.94 -2.60
C GLY A 15 -11.16 3.06 -3.66
N GLU A 16 -12.39 2.62 -3.42
CA GLU A 16 -13.17 1.89 -4.42
C GLU A 16 -13.50 2.76 -5.64
N ILE A 17 -13.85 4.04 -5.41
CA ILE A 17 -14.07 5.02 -6.49
C ILE A 17 -12.78 5.19 -7.30
N TYR A 18 -11.63 5.28 -6.62
CA TYR A 18 -10.33 5.35 -7.29
C TYR A 18 -10.05 4.11 -8.14
N ALA A 19 -10.26 2.91 -7.60
CA ALA A 19 -10.05 1.65 -8.32
C ALA A 19 -10.84 1.58 -9.64
N LYS A 20 -12.12 2.00 -9.61
CA LYS A 20 -12.97 2.08 -10.82
C LYS A 20 -12.44 3.09 -11.83
N LYS A 21 -12.01 4.28 -11.37
CA LYS A 21 -11.41 5.30 -12.24
C LYS A 21 -10.10 4.83 -12.86
N LEU A 22 -9.27 4.11 -12.10
CA LEU A 22 -8.03 3.52 -12.59
C LEU A 22 -8.29 2.48 -13.68
N ALA A 23 -9.27 1.59 -13.50
CA ALA A 23 -9.64 0.62 -14.52
C ALA A 23 -10.10 1.28 -15.82
N ASN A 24 -10.98 2.28 -15.73
CA ASN A 24 -11.40 3.05 -16.91
C ASN A 24 -10.22 3.77 -17.60
N PHE A 25 -9.22 4.24 -16.84
CA PHE A 25 -8.02 4.86 -17.39
C PHE A 25 -7.16 3.84 -18.13
N VAL A 26 -6.96 2.66 -17.55
CA VAL A 26 -6.16 1.57 -18.12
C VAL A 26 -6.81 1.07 -19.41
N GLU A 27 -8.11 0.79 -19.40
CA GLU A 27 -8.87 0.33 -20.58
C GLU A 27 -8.77 1.30 -21.76
N LYS A 28 -8.88 2.62 -21.49
CA LYS A 28 -8.80 3.64 -22.54
C LYS A 28 -7.40 3.79 -23.14
N ARG A 29 -6.35 3.41 -22.43
CA ARG A 29 -4.95 3.62 -22.86
C ARG A 29 -4.25 2.36 -23.34
N LEU A 30 -4.59 1.21 -22.77
CA LEU A 30 -3.94 -0.06 -23.06
C LEU A 30 -4.90 -0.94 -23.85
N LYS A 31 -4.48 -1.37 -25.04
CA LYS A 31 -5.35 -2.01 -26.02
C LYS A 31 -5.70 -3.47 -25.68
N ASN A 32 -4.76 -4.26 -25.18
CA ASN A 32 -4.97 -5.68 -24.84
C ASN A 32 -3.90 -6.24 -23.89
N GLU A 33 -4.09 -7.48 -23.45
CA GLU A 33 -3.25 -8.18 -22.47
C GLU A 33 -1.76 -8.28 -22.84
N ARG A 34 -1.39 -8.18 -24.13
CA ARG A 34 0.02 -8.22 -24.56
C ARG A 34 0.73 -6.88 -24.32
N ALA A 35 0.00 -5.82 -24.01
CA ALA A 35 0.56 -4.49 -23.82
C ALA A 35 1.16 -4.29 -22.43
N ALA A 36 0.67 -5.00 -21.40
CA ALA A 36 1.13 -4.82 -20.02
C ALA A 36 0.73 -5.98 -19.11
N SER A 37 1.36 -6.01 -17.93
CA SER A 37 0.91 -6.81 -16.78
C SER A 37 0.74 -5.88 -15.58
N ILE A 38 -0.24 -6.17 -14.73
CA ILE A 38 -0.54 -5.39 -13.52
C ILE A 38 0.16 -6.03 -12.34
N TRP A 39 1.06 -5.30 -11.70
CA TRP A 39 1.80 -5.78 -10.55
C TRP A 39 1.22 -5.17 -9.28
N THR A 40 0.96 -6.01 -8.29
CA THR A 40 0.47 -5.60 -6.98
C THR A 40 1.39 -6.13 -5.90
N SER A 41 1.30 -5.55 -4.70
CA SER A 41 1.78 -6.22 -3.50
C SER A 41 0.90 -7.44 -3.19
N THR A 42 1.23 -8.14 -2.11
CA THR A 42 0.38 -9.21 -1.56
C THR A 42 -0.68 -8.69 -0.58
N LEU A 43 -0.67 -7.38 -0.29
CA LEU A 43 -1.63 -6.72 0.60
C LEU A 43 -2.96 -6.41 -0.13
N GLN A 44 -4.08 -6.54 0.60
CA GLN A 44 -5.44 -6.41 0.10
C GLN A 44 -5.69 -5.07 -0.60
N GLY A 45 -5.15 -3.97 -0.07
CA GLY A 45 -5.38 -2.64 -0.64
C GLY A 45 -4.94 -2.56 -2.12
N SER A 46 -3.78 -3.12 -2.46
CA SER A 46 -3.28 -3.08 -3.84
C SER A 46 -4.01 -4.09 -4.74
N ILE A 47 -4.33 -5.27 -4.21
CA ILE A 47 -5.08 -6.33 -4.92
C ILE A 47 -6.50 -5.86 -5.26
N LEU A 48 -7.21 -5.29 -4.30
CA LEU A 48 -8.58 -4.77 -4.48
C LEU A 48 -8.59 -3.59 -5.45
N THR A 49 -7.56 -2.73 -5.42
CA THR A 49 -7.44 -1.62 -6.37
C THR A 49 -7.29 -2.12 -7.81
N ALA A 50 -6.57 -3.22 -8.01
CA ALA A 50 -6.37 -3.83 -9.32
C ALA A 50 -7.55 -4.70 -9.79
N THR A 51 -8.48 -5.06 -8.90
CA THR A 51 -9.58 -6.00 -9.19
C THR A 51 -10.48 -5.56 -10.35
N PRO A 52 -10.89 -4.27 -10.47
CA PRO A 52 -11.73 -3.83 -11.58
C PRO A 52 -11.01 -3.81 -12.95
N ILE A 53 -9.68 -3.95 -12.99
CA ILE A 53 -8.91 -3.96 -14.23
C ILE A 53 -9.00 -5.37 -14.85
N VAL A 54 -9.82 -5.54 -15.88
CA VAL A 54 -10.00 -6.82 -16.58
C VAL A 54 -9.11 -6.91 -17.83
N GLY A 55 -8.81 -8.13 -18.29
CA GLY A 55 -8.04 -8.33 -19.53
C GLY A 55 -6.54 -8.05 -19.42
N PHE A 56 -5.97 -8.12 -18.22
CA PHE A 56 -4.51 -8.01 -18.03
C PHE A 56 -4.05 -9.04 -17.00
N PRO A 57 -2.90 -9.71 -17.23
CA PRO A 57 -2.28 -10.58 -16.24
C PRO A 57 -2.00 -9.81 -14.95
N LYS A 58 -2.33 -10.40 -13.80
CA LYS A 58 -2.05 -9.82 -12.48
C LYS A 58 -0.98 -10.63 -11.79
N ILE A 59 0.09 -9.97 -11.35
CA ILE A 59 1.22 -10.58 -10.65
C ILE A 59 1.29 -9.96 -9.26
N GLN A 60 1.12 -10.79 -8.24
CA GLN A 60 1.36 -10.38 -6.86
C GLN A 60 2.83 -10.61 -6.54
N TRP A 61 3.50 -9.58 -6.04
CA TRP A 61 4.92 -9.66 -5.69
C TRP A 61 5.16 -9.16 -4.27
N ARG A 62 5.59 -10.06 -3.39
CA ARG A 62 5.90 -9.76 -1.99
C ARG A 62 6.96 -8.65 -1.82
N ALA A 63 7.85 -8.48 -2.80
CA ALA A 63 8.84 -7.40 -2.77
C ALA A 63 8.21 -5.99 -2.91
N LEU A 64 6.93 -5.90 -3.31
CA LEU A 64 6.15 -4.67 -3.36
C LEU A 64 5.30 -4.45 -2.10
N ASP A 65 5.36 -5.33 -1.10
CA ASP A 65 4.69 -5.12 0.17
C ASP A 65 5.23 -3.85 0.84
N GLU A 66 4.35 -3.15 1.54
CA GLU A 66 4.72 -1.96 2.31
C GLU A 66 5.79 -2.33 3.35
N ILE A 67 6.62 -1.34 3.71
CA ILE A 67 7.65 -1.56 4.72
C ILE A 67 7.05 -2.13 6.01
N ASN A 68 7.66 -3.21 6.52
CA ASN A 68 7.23 -3.81 7.76
C ASN A 68 7.57 -2.89 8.93
N ALA A 69 6.54 -2.38 9.62
CA ALA A 69 6.67 -1.52 10.79
C ALA A 69 6.85 -2.29 12.11
N GLY A 70 6.90 -3.62 12.05
CA GLY A 70 7.16 -4.50 13.18
C GLY A 70 6.16 -4.29 14.31
N VAL A 71 6.66 -4.04 15.52
CA VAL A 71 5.80 -3.81 16.70
C VAL A 71 4.94 -2.54 16.61
N PHE A 72 5.18 -1.66 15.63
CA PHE A 72 4.38 -0.45 15.40
C PHE A 72 3.27 -0.62 14.37
N ASP A 73 3.06 -1.83 13.86
CA ASP A 73 2.01 -2.10 12.90
C ASP A 73 0.62 -1.72 13.46
N GLY A 74 -0.16 -1.00 12.66
CA GLY A 74 -1.45 -0.48 13.05
C GLY A 74 -1.41 0.73 13.99
N MET A 75 -0.25 1.27 14.38
CA MET A 75 -0.18 2.49 15.20
C MET A 75 -0.21 3.77 14.34
N THR A 76 -0.66 4.88 14.92
CA THR A 76 -0.45 6.21 14.38
C THR A 76 0.92 6.76 14.77
N TYR A 77 1.45 7.70 14.00
CA TYR A 77 2.71 8.36 14.35
C TYR A 77 2.68 9.05 15.72
N GLU A 78 1.53 9.59 16.14
CA GLU A 78 1.37 10.21 17.46
C GLU A 78 1.39 9.18 18.60
N GLU A 79 0.79 8.00 18.40
CA GLU A 79 0.89 6.89 19.36
C GLU A 79 2.34 6.41 19.50
N ILE A 80 3.09 6.28 18.40
CA ILE A 80 4.51 5.90 18.44
C ILE A 80 5.34 6.96 19.16
N LYS A 81 5.15 8.24 18.85
CA LYS A 81 5.85 9.35 19.50
C LYS A 81 5.59 9.40 21.01
N LYS A 82 4.36 9.12 21.43
CA LYS A 82 3.97 9.11 22.84
C LYS A 82 4.52 7.89 23.59
N ASN A 83 4.42 6.71 23.00
CA ASN A 83 4.74 5.44 23.67
C ASN A 83 6.22 5.07 23.56
N MET A 84 6.90 5.45 22.48
CA MET A 84 8.30 5.17 22.19
C MET A 84 9.00 6.40 21.55
N PRO A 85 9.22 7.47 22.32
CA PRO A 85 9.79 8.72 21.81
C PRO A 85 11.21 8.55 21.24
N GLU A 86 12.02 7.64 21.81
CA GLU A 86 13.37 7.36 21.33
C GLU A 86 13.39 6.75 19.93
N GLU A 87 12.47 5.81 19.66
CA GLU A 87 12.31 5.18 18.35
C GLU A 87 11.82 6.19 17.31
N TYR A 88 10.87 7.05 17.71
CA TYR A 88 10.38 8.12 16.86
C TYR A 88 11.49 9.10 16.45
N GLU A 89 12.31 9.58 17.41
CA GLU A 89 13.42 10.49 17.11
C GLU A 89 14.57 9.79 16.37
N SER A 90 14.85 8.51 16.66
CA SER A 90 15.85 7.72 15.93
C SER A 90 15.49 7.59 14.45
N ARG A 91 14.24 7.24 14.15
CA ARG A 91 13.73 7.20 12.77
C ARG A 91 13.77 8.58 12.10
N LYS A 92 13.47 9.65 12.84
CA LYS A 92 13.51 11.01 12.31
C LYS A 92 14.93 11.48 12.00
N LYS A 93 15.93 11.03 12.77
CA LYS A 93 17.34 11.35 12.58
C LYS A 93 17.94 10.67 11.35
N ASP A 94 17.64 9.41 11.10
CA ASP A 94 18.10 8.67 9.90
C ASP A 94 17.00 7.74 9.37
N LYS A 95 16.05 8.32 8.62
CA LYS A 95 14.88 7.58 8.09
C LYS A 95 15.25 6.44 7.14
N LEU A 96 16.38 6.54 6.44
CA LEU A 96 16.78 5.56 5.44
C LEU A 96 17.41 4.31 6.07
N ARG A 97 18.24 4.48 7.10
CA ARG A 97 18.95 3.36 7.75
C ARG A 97 18.25 2.82 8.99
N TYR A 98 17.37 3.62 9.59
CA TYR A 98 16.56 3.17 10.72
C TYR A 98 15.74 1.93 10.33
N ARG A 99 15.74 0.93 11.21
CA ARG A 99 14.94 -0.28 11.07
C ARG A 99 13.94 -0.33 12.21
N TYR A 100 12.68 -0.52 11.85
CA TYR A 100 11.64 -0.75 12.83
C TYR A 100 11.93 -2.01 13.65
N PRO A 101 11.67 -1.98 14.98
CA PRO A 101 11.83 -3.13 15.86
C PRO A 101 10.82 -4.24 15.58
#